data_AF-A0A133PZ48-F1
#
_entry.id   AF-A0A133PZ48-F1
#
_cell.length_a   1.000
_cell.length_b   1.000
_cell.length_c   1.000
_cell.angle_alpha   90.00
_cell.angle_beta   90.00
_cell.angle_gamma   90.00
#
_symmetry.space_group_name_H-M   'P 1'
#
loop_
_entity.id
_entity.type
_entity.pdbx_description
1 polymer ?
#
loop_
_entity_poly.entity_id
_entity_poly.type
_entity_poly.pdbx_seq_one_letter_code
_entity_poly.pdbx_strand_id
1 'polypeptide(L)'
;MDSLIWHHININYKLIMKAKKGFNLRQVCGEYIIVAEGDENIDFSNIISMNESSAFLWKEIKDMESFNIDYLVNKMTEEYEIDVDTARRDITTLVAEWGQSGIIEGEDIPEVKLEKNQSELTKENPELDSKEEQKGFFKKLFK
;
A
#
# COMPACT_ATOMS: atom_id res chain seq x y z
N MET A 1 42.95 -5.07 12.11
CA MET A 1 42.25 -6.09 12.91
C MET A 1 41.45 -5.36 13.96
N ASP A 2 40.17 -5.05 13.87
CA ASP A 2 39.19 -4.96 12.79
C ASP A 2 38.28 -3.82 13.26
N SER A 3 38.21 -2.73 12.51
CA SER A 3 36.98 -2.28 11.84
C SER A 3 35.67 -2.70 12.53
N LEU A 4 35.35 -2.05 13.65
CA LEU A 4 33.96 -1.87 14.05
C LEU A 4 33.73 -0.37 14.25
N ILE A 5 33.57 0.29 13.11
CA ILE A 5 32.89 1.57 13.01
C ILE A 5 31.52 1.36 13.67
N TRP A 6 31.38 1.80 14.91
CA TRP A 6 30.08 2.04 15.51
C TRP A 6 29.40 3.11 14.65
N HIS A 7 28.62 2.67 13.67
CA HIS A 7 27.64 3.53 13.04
C HIS A 7 26.66 3.93 14.16
N HIS A 8 26.82 5.15 14.64
CA HIS A 8 25.74 5.88 15.27
C HIS A 8 24.61 5.96 14.23
N ILE A 9 23.74 4.94 14.20
CA ILE A 9 22.43 5.07 13.57
C ILE A 9 21.59 5.85 14.57
N ASN A 10 21.85 7.15 14.61
CA ASN A 10 21.00 8.09 15.29
C ASN A 10 19.97 8.50 14.27
N ILE A 11 18.85 7.78 14.19
CA ILE A 11 17.74 8.26 13.40
C ILE A 11 16.44 8.15 14.18
N ASN A 12 16.22 9.21 14.96
CA ASN A 12 14.88 9.64 15.37
C ASN A 12 14.08 9.98 14.12
N TYR A 13 13.53 8.97 13.47
CA TYR A 13 12.50 9.12 12.46
C TYR A 13 11.15 9.18 13.17
N LYS A 14 10.84 10.32 13.77
CA LYS A 14 9.46 10.61 14.13
C LYS A 14 8.73 10.99 12.84
N LEU A 15 8.56 10.01 11.95
CA LEU A 15 7.80 10.13 10.70
C LEU A 15 6.32 10.15 11.10
N ILE A 16 5.58 11.20 10.78
CA ILE A 16 4.20 11.33 11.23
C ILE A 16 3.30 11.69 10.04
N MET A 17 2.40 10.77 9.71
CA MET A 17 1.33 10.94 8.74
C MET A 17 -0.03 10.90 9.43
N LYS A 18 -1.06 11.41 8.76
CA LYS A 18 -2.42 11.47 9.30
C LYS A 18 -3.46 11.25 8.21
N ALA A 19 -4.55 10.57 8.54
CA ALA A 19 -5.72 10.48 7.68
C ALA A 19 -6.43 11.84 7.60
N LYS A 20 -6.74 12.29 6.38
CA LYS A 20 -7.52 13.52 6.21
C LYS A 20 -8.96 13.32 6.65
N LYS A 21 -9.53 14.37 7.21
CA LYS A 21 -10.95 14.40 7.53
C LYS A 21 -11.79 14.46 6.25
N GLY A 22 -13.02 14.00 6.35
CA GLY A 22 -13.94 13.96 5.23
C GLY A 22 -13.69 12.81 4.25
N PHE A 23 -12.97 11.77 4.65
CA PHE A 23 -12.87 10.52 3.90
C PHE A 23 -13.43 9.37 4.74
N ASN A 24 -14.48 8.73 4.24
CA ASN A 24 -15.17 7.65 4.94
C ASN A 24 -15.11 6.35 4.16
N LEU A 25 -14.81 5.26 4.89
CA LEU A 25 -14.87 3.91 4.36
C LEU A 25 -16.32 3.43 4.31
N ARG A 26 -16.78 3.05 3.13
CA ARG A 26 -18.09 2.45 2.90
C ARG A 26 -17.93 1.06 2.29
N GLN A 27 -18.91 0.20 2.53
CA GLN A 27 -19.01 -1.10 1.87
C GLN A 27 -20.19 -1.07 0.89
N VAL A 28 -19.92 -1.35 -0.39
CA VAL A 28 -20.92 -1.34 -1.47
C VAL A 28 -20.76 -2.64 -2.26
N CYS A 29 -21.83 -3.42 -2.39
CA CYS A 29 -21.83 -4.71 -3.11
C CYS A 29 -20.72 -5.70 -2.69
N GLY A 30 -20.27 -5.64 -1.43
CA GLY A 30 -19.19 -6.48 -0.92
C GLY A 30 -17.78 -5.90 -1.10
N GLU A 31 -17.64 -4.79 -1.81
CA GLU A 31 -16.38 -4.07 -2.00
C GLU A 31 -16.24 -2.92 -1.00
N TYR A 32 -15.01 -2.58 -0.64
CA TYR A 32 -14.70 -1.44 0.22
C TYR A 32 -14.28 -0.25 -0.63
N ILE A 33 -14.85 0.92 -0.35
CA ILE A 33 -14.51 2.17 -1.03
C ILE A 33 -14.30 3.31 -0.03
N ILE A 34 -13.35 4.19 -0.33
CA ILE A 34 -13.23 5.49 0.34
C ILE A 34 -14.03 6.52 -0.45
N VAL A 35 -14.90 7.22 0.27
CA VAL A 35 -15.74 8.29 -0.26
C VAL A 35 -15.42 9.59 0.46
N ALA A 36 -15.22 10.64 -0.32
CA ALA A 36 -15.15 12.01 0.16
C ALA A 36 -16.53 12.51 0.67
N GLU A 37 -16.60 13.04 1.89
CA GLU A 37 -17.80 13.55 2.54
C GLU A 37 -17.49 14.84 3.31
N GLY A 38 -18.18 15.95 2.99
CA GLY A 38 -18.06 17.22 3.73
C GLY A 38 -18.47 18.45 2.91
N ASP A 39 -18.63 19.58 3.61
CA ASP A 39 -18.92 20.92 3.03
C ASP A 39 -17.65 21.64 2.56
N GLU A 40 -16.47 21.17 2.98
CA GLU A 40 -15.20 21.66 2.44
C GLU A 40 -15.05 21.15 1.01
N ASN A 41 -14.34 21.90 0.17
CA ASN A 41 -14.22 21.77 -1.27
C ASN A 41 -13.53 20.44 -1.71
N ILE A 42 -14.14 19.31 -1.36
CA ILE A 42 -13.65 17.95 -1.59
C ILE A 42 -14.31 17.45 -2.88
N ASP A 43 -13.49 17.10 -3.85
CA ASP A 43 -13.95 16.55 -5.12
C ASP A 43 -14.48 15.11 -4.92
N PHE A 44 -15.81 14.96 -5.02
CA PHE A 44 -16.52 13.67 -4.91
C PHE A 44 -16.17 12.68 -6.02
N SER A 45 -15.39 13.09 -7.02
CA SER A 45 -14.97 12.23 -8.13
C SER A 45 -13.90 11.21 -7.73
N ASN A 46 -13.26 11.38 -6.57
CA ASN A 46 -12.17 10.51 -6.12
C ASN A 46 -12.70 9.36 -5.24
N ILE A 47 -13.33 8.37 -5.87
CA ILE A 47 -13.64 7.09 -5.23
C ILE A 47 -12.38 6.21 -5.32
N ILE A 48 -11.91 5.73 -4.17
CA ILE A 48 -10.75 4.83 -4.11
C ILE A 48 -11.25 3.46 -3.68
N SER A 49 -11.00 2.45 -4.51
CA SER A 49 -11.30 1.06 -4.17
C SER A 49 -10.24 0.54 -3.18
N MET A 50 -10.70 -0.11 -2.13
CA MET A 50 -9.87 -0.75 -1.11
C MET A 50 -10.06 -2.27 -1.21
N ASN A 51 -8.96 -3.01 -1.12
CA ASN A 51 -9.03 -4.44 -0.82
C ASN A 51 -9.28 -4.65 0.69
N GLU A 52 -9.49 -5.89 1.13
CA GLU A 52 -9.80 -6.18 2.54
C GLU A 52 -8.71 -5.72 3.50
N SER A 53 -7.44 -5.96 3.17
CA SER A 53 -6.30 -5.57 4.01
C SER A 53 -6.14 -4.06 4.13
N SER A 54 -6.27 -3.31 3.03
CA SER A 54 -6.22 -1.84 3.05
C SER A 54 -7.41 -1.22 3.78
N ALA A 55 -8.60 -1.81 3.64
CA ALA A 55 -9.79 -1.41 4.39
C ALA A 55 -9.63 -1.66 5.90
N PHE A 56 -9.01 -2.78 6.29
CA PHE A 56 -8.65 -3.06 7.69
C PHE A 56 -7.70 -2.00 8.24
N LEU A 57 -6.59 -1.74 7.55
CA LEU A 57 -5.59 -0.76 7.98
C LEU A 57 -6.17 0.65 8.06
N TRP A 58 -7.01 1.03 7.10
CA TRP A 58 -7.69 2.33 7.11
C TRP A 58 -8.58 2.51 8.35
N LYS A 59 -9.30 1.46 8.78
CA LYS A 59 -10.12 1.51 10.00
C LYS A 59 -9.28 1.77 11.26
N GLU A 60 -8.05 1.25 11.31
CA GLU A 60 -7.13 1.49 12.43
C GLU A 60 -6.66 2.94 12.46
N ILE A 61 -6.30 3.53 11.31
CA ILE A 61 -5.64 4.85 11.27
C ILE A 61 -6.58 6.05 11.12
N LYS A 62 -7.82 5.86 10.66
CA LYS A 62 -8.71 6.98 10.27
C LYS A 62 -9.00 7.99 11.39
N ASP A 63 -9.03 7.50 12.63
CA ASP A 63 -9.33 8.31 13.83
C ASP A 63 -8.07 8.65 14.62
N MET A 64 -6.90 8.24 14.15
CA MET A 64 -5.62 8.55 14.79
C MET A 64 -5.17 9.97 14.45
N GLU A 65 -4.56 10.64 15.43
CA GLU A 65 -3.92 11.93 15.18
C GLU A 65 -2.69 11.80 14.27
N SER A 66 -2.05 10.62 14.28
CA SER A 66 -0.68 10.45 13.82
C SER A 66 -0.34 8.95 13.70
N PHE A 67 0.18 8.49 12.57
CA PHE A 67 0.69 7.13 12.36
C PHE A 67 1.97 7.12 11.50
N ASN A 68 2.65 5.97 11.45
CA ASN A 68 3.82 5.75 10.61
C ASN A 68 3.78 4.37 9.91
N ILE A 69 4.73 4.11 9.02
CA ILE A 69 4.82 2.82 8.29
C ILE A 69 5.03 1.65 9.25
N ASP A 70 5.88 1.80 10.27
CA ASP A 70 6.17 0.72 11.22
C ASP A 70 4.92 0.25 11.97
N TYR A 71 4.04 1.18 12.33
CA TYR A 71 2.75 0.87 12.97
C TYR A 71 1.87 0.01 12.06
N LEU A 72 1.72 0.42 10.79
CA LEU A 72 0.93 -0.31 9.80
C LEU A 72 1.54 -1.68 9.47
N VAL A 73 2.87 -1.78 9.39
CA VAL A 73 3.58 -3.04 9.20
C VAL A 73 3.29 -4.00 10.34
N ASN A 74 3.41 -3.54 11.59
CA ASN A 74 3.10 -4.36 12.75
C ASN A 74 1.66 -4.86 12.70
N LYS A 75 0.69 -3.98 12.37
CA LYS A 75 -0.72 -4.39 12.21
C LYS A 75 -0.95 -5.40 11.11
N MET A 76 -0.28 -5.25 9.97
CA MET A 76 -0.36 -6.21 8.88
C MET A 76 0.20 -7.58 9.27
N THR A 77 1.34 -7.61 9.97
CA THR A 77 1.96 -8.86 10.42
C THR A 77 1.22 -9.54 11.56
N GLU A 78 0.56 -8.77 12.44
CA GLU A 78 -0.29 -9.28 13.52
C GLU A 78 -1.55 -9.97 12.97
N GLU A 79 -2.18 -9.39 11.94
CA GLU A 79 -3.44 -9.90 11.39
C GLU A 79 -3.25 -11.04 10.39
N TYR A 80 -2.21 -10.98 9.54
CA TYR A 80 -2.06 -11.88 8.39
C TYR A 80 -0.86 -12.85 8.50
N GLU A 81 -0.10 -12.83 9.59
CA GLU A 81 1.09 -13.69 9.81
C GLU A 81 2.11 -13.69 8.64
N ILE A 82 2.24 -12.55 7.95
CA ILE A 82 3.19 -12.36 6.85
C ILE A 82 4.57 -11.92 7.35
N ASP A 83 5.60 -12.06 6.52
CA ASP A 83 6.93 -11.59 6.86
C ASP A 83 7.04 -10.06 6.86
N VAL A 84 7.86 -9.53 7.77
CA VAL A 84 8.01 -8.09 8.00
C VAL A 84 8.54 -7.36 6.75
N ASP A 85 9.39 -8.00 5.95
CA ASP A 85 9.98 -7.36 4.76
C ASP A 85 8.95 -7.21 3.65
N THR A 86 8.12 -8.23 3.41
CA THR A 86 6.98 -8.17 2.48
C THR A 86 5.95 -7.17 2.98
N ALA A 87 5.54 -7.24 4.24
CA ALA A 87 4.62 -6.27 4.84
C ALA A 87 5.14 -4.85 4.66
N ARG A 88 6.42 -4.59 4.91
CA ARG A 88 7.01 -3.26 4.74
C ARG A 88 6.95 -2.76 3.30
N ARG A 89 7.22 -3.60 2.30
CA ARG A 89 7.11 -3.21 0.88
C ARG A 89 5.67 -2.86 0.51
N ASP A 90 4.73 -3.70 0.92
CA ASP A 90 3.31 -3.52 0.60
C ASP A 90 2.74 -2.27 1.28
N ILE A 91 3.03 -2.08 2.58
CA ILE A 91 2.60 -0.90 3.32
C ILE A 91 3.23 0.37 2.77
N THR A 92 4.52 0.35 2.40
CA THR A 92 5.18 1.53 1.81
C THR A 92 4.49 1.95 0.51
N THR A 93 4.13 0.98 -0.33
CA THR A 93 3.40 1.22 -1.58
C THR A 93 1.99 1.76 -1.31
N LEU A 94 1.27 1.12 -0.38
CA LEU A 94 -0.08 1.52 0.02
C LEU A 94 -0.12 2.97 0.54
N VAL A 95 0.81 3.33 1.42
CA VAL A 95 0.90 4.70 1.97
C VAL A 95 1.24 5.71 0.87
N ALA A 96 2.11 5.36 -0.08
CA ALA A 96 2.37 6.22 -1.23
C ALA A 96 1.11 6.46 -2.07
N GLU A 97 0.32 5.42 -2.34
CA GLU A 97 -0.95 5.51 -3.07
C GLU A 97 -1.98 6.37 -2.32
N TRP A 98 -2.07 6.23 -1.00
CA TRP A 98 -2.92 7.08 -0.15
C TRP A 98 -2.48 8.54 -0.19
N GLY A 99 -1.18 8.79 -0.24
CA GLY A 99 -0.64 10.14 -0.37
C GLY A 99 -0.93 10.75 -1.73
N GLN A 100 -0.72 10.00 -2.82
CA GLN A 100 -1.00 10.43 -4.19
C GLN A 100 -2.49 10.68 -4.43
N SER A 101 -3.36 9.86 -3.83
CA SER A 101 -4.81 10.04 -3.88
C SER A 101 -5.30 11.15 -2.94
N GLY A 102 -4.41 11.67 -2.08
CA GLY A 102 -4.68 12.83 -1.23
C GLY A 102 -5.57 12.54 -0.03
N ILE A 103 -5.76 11.27 0.35
CA ILE A 103 -6.57 10.87 1.51
C ILE A 103 -5.79 10.86 2.83
N ILE A 104 -4.47 10.91 2.76
CA ILE A 104 -3.59 11.17 3.91
C ILE A 104 -2.79 12.45 3.67
N GLU A 105 -2.22 12.99 4.74
CA GLU A 105 -1.31 14.12 4.74
C GLU A 105 -0.15 13.89 5.71
N GLY A 106 0.97 14.55 5.45
CA GLY A 106 2.20 14.45 6.25
C GLY A 106 3.42 14.83 5.41
N GLU A 107 4.52 15.19 6.07
CA GLU A 107 5.78 15.55 5.41
C GLU A 107 6.58 14.32 4.96
N ASP A 108 6.18 13.12 5.43
CA ASP A 108 6.95 11.88 5.34
C ASP A 108 6.30 10.81 4.45
N ILE A 109 5.36 11.20 3.58
CA ILE A 109 4.72 10.29 2.63
C ILE A 109 5.77 9.83 1.61
N PRO A 110 5.99 8.52 1.41
CA PRO A 110 7.00 8.03 0.48
C PRO A 110 6.64 8.37 -0.98
N GLU A 111 7.58 8.97 -1.71
CA GLU A 111 7.50 9.17 -3.15
C GLU A 111 7.85 7.87 -3.89
N VAL A 112 6.88 6.97 -4.05
CA VAL A 112 7.06 5.79 -4.90
C VAL A 112 6.77 6.18 -6.36
N LYS A 113 7.81 6.20 -7.20
CA LYS A 113 7.64 6.25 -8.66
C LYS A 113 7.07 4.91 -9.09
N LEU A 114 5.76 4.86 -9.29
CA LEU A 114 5.08 3.72 -9.92
C LEU A 114 5.52 3.63 -11.38
N GLU A 115 6.67 3.00 -11.63
CA GLU A 115 6.95 2.45 -12.95
C GLU A 115 5.90 1.35 -13.18
N LYS A 116 4.90 1.65 -14.03
CA LYS A 116 3.92 0.67 -14.52
C LYS A 116 4.64 -0.39 -15.38
N ASN A 117 5.38 -1.28 -14.75
CA ASN A 117 5.85 -2.50 -15.37
C ASN A 117 4.89 -3.61 -14.94
N GLN A 118 3.98 -3.97 -15.84
CA GLN A 118 3.35 -5.28 -15.81
C GLN A 118 4.46 -6.34 -15.88
N SER A 119 4.30 -7.40 -15.08
CA SER A 119 5.00 -8.71 -15.08
C SER A 119 6.22 -8.93 -14.15
N GLU A 120 6.05 -9.94 -13.27
CA GLU A 120 7.05 -10.81 -12.59
C GLU A 120 7.76 -10.22 -11.35
N LEU A 121 7.82 -10.85 -10.17
CA LEU A 121 8.08 -12.26 -9.87
C LEU A 121 7.34 -12.77 -8.61
N THR A 122 6.70 -13.91 -8.75
CA THR A 122 6.68 -15.03 -7.79
C THR A 122 6.61 -16.29 -8.68
N LYS A 123 7.47 -17.31 -8.64
CA LYS A 123 8.61 -17.73 -7.81
C LYS A 123 9.48 -18.71 -8.64
N GLU A 124 10.61 -19.15 -8.06
CA GLU A 124 11.28 -20.46 -8.29
C GLU A 124 12.36 -20.59 -9.39
N ASN A 125 13.60 -20.87 -8.96
CA ASN A 125 14.50 -21.84 -9.61
C ASN A 125 14.34 -23.16 -8.81
N PRO A 126 14.23 -24.34 -9.45
CA PRO A 126 15.28 -24.84 -10.34
C PRO A 126 14.79 -25.37 -11.71
N GLU A 127 15.74 -25.38 -12.64
CA GLU A 127 15.74 -25.90 -14.01
C GLU A 127 14.91 -27.19 -14.25
N LEU A 128 14.19 -27.29 -15.38
CA LEU A 128 14.50 -28.22 -16.49
C LEU A 128 13.47 -28.14 -17.65
N ASP A 129 13.99 -27.85 -18.85
CA ASP A 129 13.63 -28.32 -20.20
C ASP A 129 12.18 -28.29 -20.77
N SER A 130 12.17 -27.82 -22.02
CA SER A 130 11.27 -28.13 -23.15
C SER A 130 9.98 -27.32 -23.40
N LYS A 131 9.90 -26.90 -24.66
CA LYS A 131 8.92 -26.09 -25.40
C LYS A 131 7.51 -26.72 -25.42
N GLU A 132 6.46 -25.89 -25.46
CA GLU A 132 5.45 -25.86 -26.55
C GLU A 132 4.36 -24.78 -26.38
N GLU A 133 3.89 -24.27 -27.52
CA GLU A 133 2.95 -23.16 -27.71
C GLU A 133 1.50 -23.52 -27.32
N GLN A 134 0.74 -22.59 -26.72
CA GLN A 134 -0.69 -22.42 -27.07
C GLN A 134 -1.09 -20.93 -27.14
N LYS A 135 -0.94 -20.39 -28.35
CA LYS A 135 -1.61 -19.20 -28.87
C LYS A 135 -3.14 -19.41 -28.80
N GLY A 136 -3.91 -18.41 -28.37
CA GLY A 136 -5.29 -18.30 -28.86
C GLY A 136 -6.43 -17.87 -27.93
N PHE A 137 -6.19 -17.29 -26.75
CA PHE A 137 -7.31 -16.79 -25.93
C PHE A 137 -7.67 -15.32 -26.20
N PHE A 138 -6.68 -14.46 -26.40
CA PHE A 138 -6.88 -13.00 -26.36
C PHE A 138 -7.54 -12.38 -27.61
N LYS A 139 -7.79 -13.15 -28.68
CA LYS A 139 -8.42 -12.61 -29.89
C LYS A 139 -9.96 -12.60 -29.86
N LYS A 140 -10.57 -13.18 -28.83
CA LYS A 140 -12.04 -13.33 -28.73
C LYS A 140 -12.71 -12.34 -27.78
N LEU A 141 -11.94 -11.59 -27.00
CA LEU A 141 -12.47 -10.71 -25.93
C LEU A 141 -12.69 -9.26 -26.36
N PHE A 142 -12.28 -8.85 -27.57
CA PHE A 142 -12.48 -7.49 -28.06
C PHE A 142 -13.28 -7.50 -29.36
N LYS A 143 -14.59 -7.24 -29.25
CA LYS A 143 -15.47 -6.81 -30.34
C LYS A 143 -16.43 -5.76 -29.82
#